data_AF-A0A6C0B4M1-F1
#
_entry.id   AF-A0A6C0B4M1-F1
#
_cell.length_a   1.000
_cell.length_b   1.000
_cell.length_c   1.000
_cell.angle_alpha   90.00
_cell.angle_beta   90.00
_cell.angle_gamma   90.00
#
_symmetry.space_group_name_H-M   'P 1'
#
loop_
_entity.id
_entity.type
_entity.pdbx_description
1 polymer ?
#
loop_
_entity_poly.entity_id
_entity_poly.type
_entity_poly.pdbx_seq_one_letter_code
_entity_poly.pdbx_strand_id
1 'polypeptide(L)' 'MPRTKTIKASVKDLKKLGKKYSLSPSGSRKDMACLISHTRAIYLGQKERKILLPFLNQIDKKRMKDLIASKKRNTLPK' A
#
# COMPACT_ATOMS: atom_id res chain seq x y z
N MET A 1 16.64 -10.27 -21.77
CA MET A 1 16.01 -10.16 -20.43
C MET A 1 15.27 -8.83 -20.34
N PRO A 2 13.95 -8.74 -20.56
CA PRO A 2 13.26 -7.48 -20.31
C PRO A 2 13.33 -7.22 -18.81
N ARG A 3 14.09 -6.19 -18.40
CA ARG A 3 14.04 -5.66 -17.04
C ARG A 3 12.60 -5.23 -16.82
N THR A 4 11.82 -6.05 -16.12
CA THR A 4 10.51 -5.67 -15.61
C THR A 4 10.75 -4.37 -14.86
N LYS A 5 10.33 -3.24 -15.47
CA LYS A 5 10.30 -1.92 -14.84
C LYS A 5 9.32 -2.07 -13.69
N THR A 6 9.81 -2.60 -12.57
CA THR A 6 9.11 -2.54 -11.29
C THR A 6 9.01 -1.06 -11.06
N ILE A 7 7.83 -0.49 -11.27
CA ILE A 7 7.55 0.91 -11.01
C ILE A 7 7.82 1.08 -9.52
N LYS A 8 9.06 1.47 -9.19
CA LYS A 8 9.51 1.65 -7.81
C LYS A 8 8.77 2.86 -7.33
N ALA A 9 7.69 2.64 -6.59
CA ALA A 9 6.97 3.70 -5.91
C ALA A 9 7.99 4.56 -5.17
N SER A 10 8.00 5.85 -5.49
CA SER A 10 8.89 6.78 -4.81
C SER A 10 8.36 7.07 -3.41
N VAL A 11 9.24 7.54 -2.53
CA VAL A 11 8.84 8.01 -1.18
C VAL A 11 7.74 9.07 -1.28
N LYS A 12 7.79 9.92 -2.32
CA LYS A 12 6.74 10.91 -2.62
C LYS A 12 5.37 10.27 -2.88
N ASP A 13 5.32 9.16 -3.61
CA ASP A 13 4.07 8.45 -3.90
C ASP A 13 3.47 7.85 -2.63
N LEU A 14 4.31 7.25 -1.78
CA LEU A 14 3.89 6.71 -0.49
C LEU A 14 3.41 7.80 0.46
N LYS A 15 4.11 8.95 0.53
CA LYS A 15 3.65 10.11 1.31
C LYS A 15 2.32 10.66 0.79
N LYS A 16 2.16 10.78 -0.53
CA LYS A 16 0.91 11.25 -1.16
C LYS A 16 -0.24 10.28 -0.88
N LEU A 17 0.03 8.99 -0.93
CA LEU A 17 -0.92 7.94 -0.59
C LEU A 17 -1.31 8.02 0.89
N GLY A 18 -0.35 8.15 1.80
CA GLY A 18 -0.64 8.36 3.23
C GLY A 18 -1.54 9.56 3.47
N LYS A 19 -1.19 10.72 2.91
CA LYS A 19 -2.01 11.94 3.02
C LYS A 19 -3.44 11.77 2.52
N LYS A 20 -3.63 11.06 1.40
CA LYS A 20 -4.96 10.74 0.85
C LYS A 20 -5.83 9.96 1.84
N TYR A 21 -5.21 9.19 2.73
CA TYR A 21 -5.88 8.39 3.75
C TYR A 21 -5.79 9.01 5.15
N SER A 22 -5.48 10.30 5.24
CA SER A 22 -5.28 11.05 6.49
C SER A 22 -4.24 10.40 7.41
N LEU A 23 -3.22 9.78 6.83
CA LEU A 23 -2.06 9.24 7.52
C LEU A 23 -0.86 10.15 7.28
N SER A 24 -0.01 10.29 8.29
CA SER A 24 1.29 10.95 8.19
C SER A 24 2.41 9.90 8.25
N PRO A 25 2.60 9.10 7.18
CA PRO A 25 3.65 8.10 7.15
C PRO A 25 5.04 8.77 7.16
N SER A 26 5.81 8.49 8.21
CA SER A 26 7.19 8.92 8.42
C SER A 26 8.13 7.69 8.36
N GLY A 27 9.43 7.93 8.21
CA GLY A 27 10.44 6.86 8.16
C GLY A 27 10.78 6.36 6.76
N SER A 28 11.17 5.08 6.66
CA SER A 28 11.58 4.43 5.41
C SER A 28 10.38 4.05 4.54
N ARG A 29 10.60 3.74 3.26
CA ARG A 29 9.54 3.26 2.35
C ARG A 29 8.76 2.06 2.90
N LYS A 30 9.43 1.17 3.62
CA LYS A 30 8.82 0.03 4.29
C LYS A 30 7.91 0.47 5.44
N ASP A 31 8.38 1.37 6.30
CA ASP A 31 7.61 1.88 7.44
C ASP A 31 6.34 2.60 6.97
N MET A 32 6.48 3.46 5.96
CA MET A 32 5.35 4.14 5.34
C MET A 32 4.35 3.15 4.76
N ALA A 33 4.83 2.12 4.05
CA ALA A 33 3.97 1.14 3.43
C ALA A 33 3.25 0.27 4.46
N CYS A 34 3.96 -0.13 5.52
CA CYS A 34 3.44 -0.90 6.63
C CYS A 34 2.35 -0.12 7.36
N LEU A 35 2.58 1.15 7.67
CA LEU A 35 1.58 2.02 8.30
C LEU A 35 0.31 2.11 7.45
N ILE A 36 0.44 2.42 6.16
CA ILE A 36 -0.72 2.55 5.26
C ILE A 36 -1.48 1.22 5.13
N SER A 37 -0.76 0.11 5.04
CA SER A 37 -1.35 -1.23 5.01
C SER A 37 -2.10 -1.54 6.31
N HIS A 38 -1.47 -1.38 7.47
CA HIS A 38 -2.11 -1.71 8.74
C HIS A 38 -3.34 -0.85 9.01
N THR A 39 -3.23 0.45 8.83
CA THR A 39 -4.30 1.37 9.22
C THR A 39 -5.42 1.44 8.18
N ARG A 40 -5.09 1.30 6.88
CA ARG A 40 -6.02 1.64 5.79
C ARG A 40 -6.09 0.61 4.67
N ALA A 41 -5.56 -0.62 4.83
CA ALA A 41 -5.56 -1.63 3.75
C ALA A 41 -6.93 -1.93 3.14
N ILE A 42 -7.99 -1.93 3.97
CA ILE A 42 -9.37 -2.14 3.54
C ILE A 42 -9.92 -1.03 2.62
N TYR A 43 -9.35 0.18 2.68
CA TYR A 43 -9.78 1.32 1.87
C TYR A 43 -8.91 1.55 0.62
N LEU A 44 -7.74 0.92 0.56
CA LEU A 44 -6.84 0.96 -0.60
C LEU A 44 -7.49 0.28 -1.81
N GLY A 45 -7.38 0.92 -2.97
CA GLY A 45 -7.71 0.30 -4.25
C GLY A 45 -6.69 -0.78 -4.65
N GLN A 46 -7.05 -1.65 -5.61
CA GLN A 46 -6.16 -2.71 -6.08
C GLN A 46 -4.80 -2.20 -6.60
N LYS A 47 -4.79 -1.06 -7.30
CA LYS A 47 -3.54 -0.44 -7.79
C LYS A 47 -2.64 -0.02 -6.63
N GLU A 48 -3.20 0.64 -5.61
CA GLU A 48 -2.46 1.09 -4.42
C GLU A 48 -1.94 -0.10 -3.60
N ARG A 49 -2.74 -1.17 -3.45
CA ARG A 49 -2.30 -2.41 -2.82
C ARG A 49 -1.13 -3.06 -3.55
N LYS A 50 -1.14 -3.07 -4.88
CA LYS A 50 -0.02 -3.58 -5.71
C LYS A 50 1.25 -2.73 -5.57
N ILE A 51 1.12 -1.42 -5.43
CA ILE A 51 2.24 -0.49 -5.22
C ILE A 51 2.92 -0.74 -3.88
N LEU A 52 2.14 -1.02 -2.83
CA LEU A 52 2.62 -1.24 -1.46
C LEU A 52 3.19 -2.65 -1.26
N LEU A 53 2.63 -3.65 -1.93
CA LEU A 53 3.05 -5.06 -1.89
C LEU A 53 4.58 -5.30 -1.82
N PRO A 54 5.43 -4.72 -2.69
CA PRO A 54 6.88 -4.97 -2.63
C PRO A 54 7.56 -4.45 -1.35
N PHE A 55 6.97 -3.47 -0.67
CA PHE A 55 7.54 -2.83 0.52
C PHE A 55 7.05 -3.44 1.85
N LEU A 56 6.08 -4.35 1.80
CA LEU A 56 5.47 -4.99 2.98
C LEU A 56 6.22 -6.24 3.45
N ASN A 57 6.04 -6.57 4.73
CA ASN A 57 6.50 -7.82 5.32
C ASN A 57 5.66 -9.01 4.86
N GLN A 58 6.12 -10.25 5.06
CA GLN A 58 5.42 -11.45 4.57
C GLN A 58 3.96 -11.56 5.07
N ILE A 59 3.73 -11.22 6.34
CA ILE A 59 2.40 -11.26 6.97
C ILE A 59 1.47 -10.25 6.28
N ASP A 60 1.90 -8.99 6.20
CA ASP A 60 1.12 -7.91 5.57
C ASP A 60 0.89 -8.18 4.09
N LYS A 61 1.89 -8.74 3.38
CA LYS A 61 1.77 -9.16 1.99
C LYS A 61 0.67 -10.19 1.80
N LYS A 62 0.58 -11.19 2.68
CA LYS A 62 -0.48 -12.22 2.63
C LYS A 62 -1.85 -11.58 2.78
N ARG A 63 -2.02 -10.76 3.83
CA ARG A 63 -3.26 -10.00 4.07
C ARG A 63 -3.64 -9.10 2.88
N MET A 64 -2.66 -8.42 2.27
CA MET A 64 -2.87 -7.56 1.11
C MET A 64 -3.32 -8.35 -0.12
N LYS A 65 -2.74 -9.54 -0.35
CA LYS A 65 -3.11 -10.45 -1.44
C LYS A 65 -4.53 -10.98 -1.25
N ASP A 66 -4.89 -11.38 -0.03
CA ASP A 66 -6.25 -11.83 0.29
C ASP A 66 -7.27 -10.70 0.04
N LEU A 67 -6.93 -9.47 0.43
CA LEU A 67 -7.77 -8.31 0.15
C LEU A 67 -7.88 -8.01 -1.36
N ILE A 68 -6.79 -8.16 -2.13
CA ILE A 68 -6.83 -8.02 -3.59
C ILE A 68 -7.72 -9.10 -4.22
N ALA A 69 -7.58 -10.34 -3.79
CA ALA A 69 -8.33 -11.50 -4.27
C ALA A 69 -9.82 -11.37 -3.93
N SER A 70 -10.14 -10.94 -2.71
CA SER A 70 -11.49 -10.73 -2.22
C SER A 70 -12.22 -9.58 -2.95
N LYS A 71 -11.50 -8.70 -3.68
CA LYS A 71 -12.03 -7.48 -4.32
C LYS A 71 -12.82 -6.53 -3.39
N LYS A 72 -12.86 -6.82 -2.08
CA LYS A 72 -13.54 -5.99 -1.07
C LYS A 72 -12.72 -4.73 -0.84
N ARG A 73 -13.37 -3.59 -1.10
CA ARG A 73 -12.89 -2.26 -0.78
C ARG A 73 -14.00 -1.53 -0.03
N ASN A 74 -13.72 -1.15 1.20
CA ASN A 74 -14.64 -0.30 1.95
C ASN A 74 -14.47 1.14 1.48
N THR A 75 -15.57 1.90 1.50
CA THR A 75 -15.55 3.35 1.36
C THR A 75 -14.88 3.95 2.60
N LEU A 76 -13.98 4.92 2.40
CA LEU A 76 -13.36 5.63 3.50
C LEU A 76 -14.48 6.40 4.24
N PRO A 77 -14.66 6.22 5.56
CA PRO A 77 -15.59 7.07 6.31
C PRO A 77 -15.09 8.51 6.22
N LYS A 78 -16.01 9.45 5.93
CA LYS A 78 -15.74 10.89 5.80
C LYS A 78 -15.36 11.50 7.13
#